data_AF-W9WSU3-F1
#
_entry.id   AF-W9WSU3-F1
#
_cell.length_a   1.000
_cell.length_b   1.000
_cell.length_c   1.000
_cell.angle_alpha   90.00
_cell.angle_beta   90.00
_cell.angle_gamma   90.00
#
_symmetry.space_group_name_H-M   'P 1'
#
loop_
_entity.id
_entity.type
_entity.pdbx_description
1 polymer ?
#
loop_
_entity_poly.entity_id
_entity_poly.type
_entity_poly.pdbx_seq_one_letter_code
_entity_poly.pdbx_strand_id
1 'polypeptide(L)'
;MTAPVASTVVFGHRGPDANNFWAHAVYNAMDSYNASLEVGANPPVDEFPFLQWIPDSMAYWKRRVKGSFKCMDDTWNEARRLVNVRRRKGIKRDCIIESILDGERHGELELNDHQLNHFMGVLVEGGADTTASAMLTSVMFLAMHPQYQEKARKELDAVCGTSR
;
A
#
# COMPACT_ATOMS: atom_id res chain seq x y z
N MET A 1 -3.12 -8.50 -7.45
CA MET A 1 -3.07 -7.71 -8.72
C MET A 1 -3.67 -6.30 -8.60
N THR A 2 -3.86 -5.75 -7.39
CA THR A 2 -4.38 -4.38 -7.17
C THR A 2 -3.27 -3.35 -6.92
N ALA A 3 -2.13 -3.79 -6.36
CA ALA A 3 -0.96 -2.95 -6.11
C ALA A 3 -0.49 -2.12 -7.33
N PRO A 4 -0.43 -2.64 -8.58
CA PRO A 4 -0.04 -1.84 -9.73
C PRO A 4 -0.99 -0.67 -10.04
N VAL A 5 -2.29 -0.81 -9.71
CA VAL A 5 -3.29 0.25 -9.90
C VAL A 5 -3.06 1.35 -8.86
N ALA A 6 -2.91 0.99 -7.59
CA ALA A 6 -2.61 1.92 -6.51
C ALA A 6 -1.29 2.68 -6.78
N SER A 7 -0.22 1.96 -7.16
CA SER A 7 1.08 2.53 -7.55
C SER A 7 0.97 3.50 -8.74
N THR A 8 0.05 3.24 -9.68
CA THR A 8 -0.18 4.15 -10.81
C THR A 8 -0.85 5.44 -10.36
N VAL A 9 -1.87 5.37 -9.49
CA VAL A 9 -2.57 6.55 -8.99
C VAL A 9 -1.66 7.40 -8.09
N VAL A 10 -0.87 6.77 -7.22
CA VAL A 10 -0.04 7.47 -6.23
C VAL A 10 1.27 7.96 -6.85
N PHE A 11 2.05 7.04 -7.43
CA PHE A 11 3.40 7.31 -7.93
C PHE A 11 3.47 7.48 -9.45
N GLY A 12 2.38 7.26 -10.17
CA GLY A 12 2.36 7.31 -11.62
C GLY A 12 3.06 6.11 -12.25
N HIS A 13 3.38 5.03 -11.53
CA HIS A 13 4.10 3.88 -12.07
C HIS A 13 3.23 2.62 -12.06
N ARG A 14 3.11 1.97 -13.23
CA ARG A 14 2.48 0.66 -13.36
C ARG A 14 3.56 -0.42 -13.41
N GLY A 15 3.47 -1.41 -12.54
CA GLY A 15 4.22 -2.65 -12.67
C GLY A 15 3.68 -3.45 -13.87
N PRO A 16 4.46 -3.71 -14.93
CA PRO A 16 3.99 -4.43 -16.11
C PRO A 16 3.83 -5.93 -15.85
N ASP A 17 4.59 -6.46 -14.91
CA ASP A 17 4.60 -7.87 -14.52
C ASP A 17 4.57 -8.00 -12.99
N ALA A 18 4.27 -9.22 -12.53
CA ALA A 18 4.21 -9.52 -11.10
C ALA A 18 5.56 -9.24 -10.42
N ASN A 19 6.69 -9.59 -11.03
CA ASN A 19 8.03 -9.44 -10.44
C ASN A 19 8.52 -7.99 -10.35
N ASN A 20 7.76 -7.03 -10.86
CA ASN A 20 8.13 -5.63 -10.79
C ASN A 20 8.03 -5.08 -9.36
N PHE A 21 8.96 -4.18 -9.00
CA PHE A 21 8.92 -3.43 -7.74
C PHE A 21 7.51 -2.90 -7.42
N TRP A 22 6.84 -2.27 -8.37
CA TRP A 22 5.51 -1.66 -8.15
C TRP A 22 4.36 -2.66 -7.95
N ALA A 23 4.60 -3.95 -8.16
CA ALA A 23 3.63 -5.01 -7.97
C ALA A 23 3.79 -5.74 -6.62
N HIS A 24 5.01 -5.86 -6.09
CA HIS A 24 5.28 -6.58 -4.83
C HIS A 24 5.82 -5.72 -3.68
N ALA A 25 6.35 -4.52 -3.93
CA ALA A 25 6.98 -3.70 -2.89
C ALA A 25 6.07 -3.42 -1.70
N VAL A 26 4.80 -3.11 -1.96
CA VAL A 26 3.80 -2.88 -0.90
C VAL A 26 3.59 -4.12 -0.03
N TYR A 27 3.49 -5.31 -0.64
CA TYR A 27 3.28 -6.55 0.09
C TYR A 27 4.52 -6.92 0.91
N ASN A 28 5.72 -6.77 0.35
CA ASN A 28 6.97 -7.02 1.08
C ASN A 28 7.13 -6.09 2.30
N ALA A 29 6.78 -4.80 2.14
CA ALA A 29 6.80 -3.85 3.25
C ALA A 29 5.76 -4.22 4.32
N MET A 30 4.55 -4.57 3.89
CA MET A 30 3.44 -4.94 4.78
C MET A 30 3.65 -6.27 5.49
N ASP A 31 4.29 -7.28 4.90
CA ASP A 31 4.45 -8.60 5.51
C ASP A 31 5.20 -8.52 6.85
N SER A 32 6.33 -7.81 6.87
CA SER A 32 7.12 -7.61 8.10
C SER A 32 6.41 -6.73 9.12
N TYR A 33 5.63 -5.75 8.64
CA TYR A 33 4.86 -4.84 9.46
C TYR A 33 3.67 -5.54 10.14
N ASN A 34 2.90 -6.30 9.37
CA ASN A 34 1.77 -7.10 9.83
C ASN A 34 2.21 -8.14 10.87
N ALA A 35 3.32 -8.85 10.62
CA ALA A 35 3.90 -9.77 11.61
C ALA A 35 4.32 -9.09 12.93
N SER A 36 4.52 -7.78 12.92
CA SER A 36 4.79 -6.99 14.12
C SER A 36 3.52 -6.48 14.81
N LEU A 37 2.38 -6.45 14.10
CA LEU A 37 1.09 -6.02 14.63
C LEU A 37 0.20 -7.19 15.09
N GLU A 38 0.57 -8.43 14.77
CA GLU A 38 -0.17 -9.62 15.20
C GLU A 38 -0.39 -9.62 16.72
N VAL A 39 -1.59 -10.04 17.13
CA VAL A 39 -1.94 -10.15 18.55
C VAL A 39 -0.98 -11.14 19.22
N GLY A 40 -0.27 -10.66 20.25
CA GLY A 40 0.74 -11.44 20.96
C GLY A 40 2.16 -11.35 20.37
N ALA A 41 2.36 -10.67 19.23
CA ALA A 41 3.69 -10.43 18.68
C ALA A 41 4.54 -9.49 19.56
N ASN A 42 3.87 -8.59 20.28
CA ASN A 42 4.46 -7.65 21.23
C ASN A 42 3.90 -7.90 22.64
N PRO A 43 4.74 -7.81 23.67
CA PRO A 43 4.25 -7.84 25.03
C PRO A 43 3.45 -6.55 25.35
N PRO A 44 2.59 -6.57 26.39
CA PRO A 44 1.79 -5.44 26.83
C PRO A 44 2.65 -4.29 27.41
N VAL A 45 3.40 -3.61 26.54
CA VAL A 45 4.35 -2.53 26.91
C VAL A 45 3.64 -1.25 27.37
N ASP A 46 2.38 -1.08 26.97
CA ASP A 46 1.56 0.06 27.36
C ASP A 46 0.97 -0.14 28.76
N GLU A 47 0.59 -1.37 29.11
CA GLU A 47 0.11 -1.73 30.44
C GLU A 47 1.26 -1.92 31.44
N PHE A 48 2.44 -2.35 30.98
CA PHE A 48 3.62 -2.60 31.81
C PHE A 48 4.84 -1.80 31.31
N PRO A 49 4.95 -0.51 31.65
CA PRO A 49 5.98 0.40 31.11
C PRO A 49 7.43 -0.04 31.39
N PHE A 50 7.68 -0.82 32.45
CA PHE A 50 9.03 -1.33 32.75
C PHE A 50 9.59 -2.23 31.64
N LEU A 51 8.73 -2.85 30.81
CA LEU A 51 9.15 -3.62 29.64
C LEU A 51 9.85 -2.76 28.59
N GLN A 52 9.60 -1.45 28.57
CA GLN A 52 10.30 -0.51 27.70
C GLN A 52 11.78 -0.36 28.06
N TRP A 53 12.18 -0.70 29.28
CA TRP A 53 13.57 -0.56 29.73
C TRP A 53 14.45 -1.76 29.36
N ILE A 54 13.84 -2.85 28.87
CA ILE A 54 14.57 -4.04 28.44
C ILE A 54 15.46 -3.70 27.23
N PRO A 55 16.78 -3.97 27.27
CA PRO A 55 17.67 -3.70 26.15
C PRO A 55 17.27 -4.45 24.87
N ASP A 56 17.55 -3.87 23.71
CA ASP A 56 17.20 -4.43 22.40
C ASP A 56 17.79 -5.84 22.15
N SER A 57 18.93 -6.16 22.77
CA SER A 57 19.56 -7.48 22.67
C SER A 57 18.66 -8.60 23.21
N MET A 58 17.88 -8.30 24.26
CA MET A 58 16.97 -9.23 24.92
C MET A 58 15.52 -9.07 24.42
N ALA A 59 15.16 -7.88 23.95
CA ALA A 59 13.84 -7.57 23.43
C ALA A 59 13.69 -7.90 21.94
N TYR A 60 13.34 -9.15 21.62
CA TYR A 60 13.11 -9.57 20.23
C TYR A 60 12.04 -8.74 19.51
N TRP A 61 10.96 -8.35 20.20
CA TRP A 61 9.90 -7.53 19.62
C TRP A 61 10.39 -6.15 19.15
N LYS A 62 11.28 -5.49 19.92
CA LYS A 62 11.88 -4.21 19.52
C LYS A 62 12.71 -4.33 18.25
N ARG A 63 13.51 -5.39 18.15
CA ARG A 63 14.31 -5.66 16.93
C ARG A 63 13.43 -5.91 15.72
N ARG A 64 12.33 -6.68 15.91
CA ARG A 64 11.36 -6.95 14.84
C ARG A 64 10.75 -5.65 14.33
N VAL A 65 10.19 -4.83 15.22
CA VAL A 65 9.58 -3.54 14.88
C VAL A 65 10.58 -2.62 14.15
N LYS A 66 11.82 -2.50 14.65
CA LYS A 66 12.87 -1.72 13.98
C LYS A 66 13.18 -2.22 12.57
N GLY A 67 13.21 -3.55 12.39
CA GLY A 67 13.38 -4.17 11.07
C GLY A 67 12.24 -3.84 10.12
N SER A 68 10.99 -3.91 10.58
CA SER A 68 9.81 -3.60 9.79
C SER A 68 9.76 -2.12 9.37
N PHE A 69 10.05 -1.20 10.30
CA PHE A 69 10.18 0.22 9.98
C PHE A 69 11.26 0.49 8.94
N LYS A 70 12.42 -0.16 9.07
CA LYS A 70 13.49 -0.04 8.09
C LYS A 70 13.06 -0.54 6.70
N CYS A 71 12.33 -1.66 6.64
CA CYS A 71 11.82 -2.18 5.38
C CYS A 71 10.82 -1.21 4.70
N MET A 72 9.91 -0.61 5.48
CA MET A 72 9.00 0.43 5.00
C MET A 72 9.77 1.68 4.51
N ASP A 73 10.71 2.18 5.30
CA ASP A 73 11.57 3.31 4.93
C ASP A 73 12.28 3.05 3.60
N ASP A 74 13.01 1.93 3.51
CA ASP A 74 13.80 1.59 2.33
C ASP A 74 12.89 1.46 1.08
N THR A 75 11.69 0.88 1.24
CA THR A 75 10.70 0.72 0.16
C THR A 75 10.19 2.07 -0.36
N TRP A 76 9.73 2.95 0.54
CA TRP A 76 9.12 4.22 0.12
C TRP A 76 10.15 5.26 -0.30
N ASN A 77 11.37 5.19 0.24
CA ASN A 77 12.51 5.95 -0.27
C ASN A 77 12.87 5.54 -1.70
N GLU A 78 12.87 4.23 -2.00
CA GLU A 78 13.12 3.75 -3.36
C GLU A 78 12.02 4.19 -4.33
N ALA A 79 10.75 4.10 -3.92
CA ALA A 79 9.62 4.59 -4.70
C ALA A 79 9.79 6.08 -5.08
N ARG A 80 10.14 6.93 -4.10
CA ARG A 80 10.42 8.35 -4.34
C ARG A 80 11.63 8.56 -5.24
N ARG A 81 12.70 7.78 -5.05
CA ARG A 81 13.90 7.84 -5.91
C ARG A 81 13.55 7.56 -7.37
N LEU A 82 12.72 6.55 -7.64
CA LEU A 82 12.26 6.21 -9.00
C LEU A 82 11.43 7.33 -9.63
N VAL A 83 10.55 7.97 -8.87
CA VAL A 83 9.81 9.17 -9.31
C VAL A 83 10.79 10.30 -9.64
N ASN A 84 11.75 10.59 -8.77
CA ASN A 84 12.74 11.64 -9.01
C ASN A 84 13.61 11.36 -10.25
N VAL A 85 14.01 10.10 -10.48
CA VAL A 85 14.70 9.69 -11.72
C VAL A 85 13.84 9.97 -12.95
N ARG A 86 12.54 9.65 -12.89
CA ARG A 86 11.58 9.92 -13.97
C ARG A 86 11.45 11.42 -14.23
N ARG A 87 11.28 12.24 -13.18
CA ARG A 87 11.17 13.71 -13.29
C ARG A 87 12.42 14.34 -13.90
N ARG A 88 13.63 13.88 -13.52
CA ARG A 88 14.89 14.35 -14.12
C ARG A 88 15.01 14.07 -15.62
N LYS A 89 14.28 13.09 -16.15
CA LYS A 89 14.19 12.79 -17.58
C LYS A 89 13.14 13.65 -18.30
N GLY A 90 12.49 14.60 -17.61
CA GLY A 90 11.40 15.40 -18.15
C GLY A 90 10.08 14.64 -18.30
N ILE A 91 9.96 13.45 -17.73
CA ILE A 91 8.74 12.63 -17.81
C ILE A 91 7.87 12.94 -16.59
N LYS A 92 6.82 13.73 -16.79
CA LYS A 92 5.78 13.98 -15.78
C LYS A 92 4.58 13.08 -16.04
N ARG A 93 3.91 12.64 -14.97
CA ARG A 93 2.65 11.87 -15.05
C ARG A 93 1.61 12.54 -14.18
N ASP A 94 0.34 12.35 -14.53
CA ASP A 94 -0.79 12.80 -13.71
C ASP A 94 -1.00 11.78 -12.58
N CYS A 95 -0.45 12.09 -11.40
CA CYS A 95 -0.53 11.25 -10.21
C CYS A 95 -0.33 12.08 -8.94
N ILE A 96 -0.74 11.54 -7.79
CA ILE A 96 -0.80 12.28 -6.51
C ILE A 96 0.56 12.88 -6.12
N ILE A 97 1.64 12.09 -6.22
CA ILE A 97 2.96 12.57 -5.81
C ILE A 97 3.46 13.74 -6.66
N GLU A 98 3.12 13.81 -7.95
CA GLU A 98 3.55 14.92 -8.81
C GLU A 98 2.81 16.21 -8.40
N SER A 99 1.50 16.15 -8.20
CA SER A 99 0.73 17.31 -7.70
C SER A 99 1.22 17.83 -6.35
N ILE A 100 1.69 16.95 -5.45
CA ILE A 100 2.29 17.39 -4.18
C ILE A 100 3.66 18.02 -4.41
N LEU A 101 4.49 17.43 -5.28
CA LEU A 101 5.84 17.92 -5.56
C LEU A 101 5.89 19.21 -6.40
N ASP A 102 4.84 19.50 -7.15
CA ASP A 102 4.67 20.77 -7.88
C ASP A 102 3.95 21.84 -7.04
N GLY A 103 3.51 21.46 -5.85
CA GLY A 103 2.84 22.31 -4.88
C GLY A 103 1.40 22.70 -5.21
N GLU A 104 0.75 21.94 -6.08
CA GLU A 104 -0.69 22.06 -6.38
C GLU A 104 -1.56 21.55 -5.22
N ARG A 105 -1.01 20.68 -4.36
CA ARG A 105 -1.69 20.06 -3.22
C ARG A 105 -0.83 20.13 -1.96
N HIS A 106 -0.70 21.32 -1.39
CA HIS A 106 -0.17 21.51 -0.04
C HIS A 106 -1.32 21.76 0.96
N GLY A 107 -1.31 21.01 2.06
CA GLY A 107 -1.99 21.47 3.27
C GLY A 107 -1.16 22.55 3.96
N GLU A 108 -1.65 23.12 5.06
CA GLU A 108 -0.89 24.10 5.86
C GLU A 108 0.39 23.52 6.49
N LEU A 109 0.54 22.18 6.51
CA LEU A 109 1.72 21.48 7.00
C LEU A 109 2.76 21.25 5.89
N GLU A 110 3.95 21.80 6.08
CA GLU A 110 5.15 21.42 5.34
C GLU A 110 5.58 20.00 5.77
N LEU A 111 5.40 19.03 4.88
CA LEU A 111 5.87 17.66 5.10
C LEU A 111 7.35 17.58 4.73
N ASN A 112 8.16 16.99 5.62
CA ASN A 112 9.51 16.59 5.25
C ASN A 112 9.48 15.38 4.29
N ASP A 113 10.60 15.07 3.65
CA ASP A 113 10.66 13.98 2.67
C ASP A 113 10.29 12.61 3.24
N HIS A 114 10.64 12.35 4.50
CA HIS A 114 10.32 11.09 5.18
C HIS A 114 8.80 10.96 5.39
N GLN A 115 8.17 12.01 5.90
CA GLN A 115 6.72 12.07 6.10
C GLN A 115 5.97 11.95 4.77
N LEU A 116 6.44 12.62 3.71
CA LEU A 116 5.84 12.52 2.39
C LEU A 116 5.93 11.10 1.84
N ASN A 117 7.10 10.45 1.97
CA ASN A 117 7.30 9.09 1.47
C ASN A 117 6.38 8.10 2.20
N HIS A 118 6.27 8.19 3.53
CA HIS A 118 5.35 7.36 4.32
C HIS A 118 3.89 7.64 4.00
N PHE A 119 3.52 8.91 3.85
CA PHE A 119 2.15 9.28 3.48
C PHE A 119 1.76 8.68 2.13
N MET A 120 2.65 8.73 1.14
CA MET A 120 2.42 8.05 -0.15
C MET A 120 2.36 6.53 -0.01
N GLY A 121 3.19 5.95 0.86
CA GLY A 121 3.17 4.53 1.19
C GLY A 121 1.83 4.06 1.71
N VAL A 122 1.28 4.73 2.72
CA VAL A 122 -0.03 4.42 3.32
C VAL A 122 -1.16 4.47 2.28
N LEU A 123 -1.12 5.42 1.34
CA LEU A 123 -2.11 5.46 0.26
C LEU A 123 -2.05 4.22 -0.65
N VAL A 124 -0.85 3.72 -0.93
CA VAL A 124 -0.67 2.49 -1.72
C VAL A 124 -1.07 1.26 -0.92
N GLU A 125 -0.66 1.15 0.34
CA GLU A 125 -1.01 0.04 1.25
C GLU A 125 -2.53 -0.09 1.39
N GLY A 126 -3.20 1.02 1.74
CA GLY A 126 -4.65 1.06 1.88
C GLY A 126 -5.37 0.74 0.58
N GLY A 127 -4.93 1.30 -0.55
CA GLY A 127 -5.54 1.06 -1.85
C GLY A 127 -5.32 -0.35 -2.39
N ALA A 128 -4.16 -0.94 -2.13
CA ALA A 128 -3.81 -2.26 -2.64
C ALA A 128 -4.50 -3.38 -1.87
N ASP A 129 -4.38 -3.39 -0.53
CA ASP A 129 -4.81 -4.52 0.29
C ASP A 129 -6.33 -4.59 0.47
N THR A 130 -6.96 -3.47 0.82
CA THR A 130 -8.42 -3.43 1.06
C THR A 130 -9.22 -3.74 -0.21
N THR A 131 -8.79 -3.19 -1.35
CA THR A 131 -9.42 -3.46 -2.66
C THR A 131 -9.23 -4.91 -3.08
N ALA A 132 -8.04 -5.50 -2.84
CA ALA A 132 -7.80 -6.91 -3.15
C ALA A 132 -8.74 -7.81 -2.35
N SER A 133 -8.83 -7.56 -1.05
CA SER A 133 -9.72 -8.28 -0.14
C SER A 133 -11.18 -8.14 -0.57
N ALA A 134 -11.65 -6.93 -0.85
CA ALA A 134 -13.01 -6.68 -1.31
C ALA A 134 -13.34 -7.39 -2.64
N MET A 135 -12.42 -7.36 -3.61
CA MET A 135 -12.58 -8.08 -4.88
C MET A 135 -12.64 -9.59 -4.68
N LEU A 136 -11.73 -10.14 -3.87
CA LEU A 136 -11.69 -11.58 -3.58
C LEU A 136 -12.97 -12.05 -2.90
N THR A 137 -13.44 -11.34 -1.87
CA THR A 137 -14.71 -11.61 -1.20
C THR A 137 -15.89 -11.51 -2.15
N SER A 138 -15.89 -10.51 -3.05
CA SER A 138 -16.95 -10.36 -4.05
C SER A 138 -17.01 -11.55 -5.00
N VAL A 139 -15.86 -11.99 -5.53
CA VAL A 139 -15.78 -13.18 -6.41
C VAL A 139 -16.24 -14.44 -5.67
N MET A 140 -15.79 -14.62 -4.42
CA MET A 140 -16.21 -15.74 -3.57
C MET A 140 -17.72 -15.76 -3.38
N PHE A 141 -18.32 -14.61 -3.05
CA PHE A 141 -19.76 -14.50 -2.83
C PHE A 141 -20.56 -14.83 -4.11
N LEU A 142 -20.13 -14.31 -5.26
CA LEU A 142 -20.77 -14.59 -6.54
C LEU A 142 -20.67 -16.09 -6.91
N ALA A 143 -19.53 -16.73 -6.63
CA ALA A 143 -19.34 -18.16 -6.87
C ALA A 143 -20.24 -19.04 -5.97
N MET A 144 -20.46 -18.65 -4.72
CA MET A 144 -21.34 -19.37 -3.79
C MET A 144 -22.83 -19.10 -4.03
N HIS A 145 -23.18 -18.00 -4.70
CA HIS A 145 -24.56 -17.61 -4.94
C HIS A 145 -24.83 -17.26 -6.42
N PRO A 146 -24.87 -18.27 -7.31
CA PRO A 146 -25.03 -18.06 -8.75
C PRO A 146 -26.28 -17.25 -9.15
N GLN A 147 -27.34 -17.30 -8.32
CA GLN A 147 -28.56 -16.53 -8.56
C GLN A 147 -28.32 -15.01 -8.58
N TYR A 148 -27.38 -14.50 -7.77
CA TYR A 148 -27.03 -13.08 -7.76
C TYR A 148 -26.09 -12.73 -8.91
N GLN A 149 -25.19 -13.65 -9.29
CA GLN A 149 -24.35 -13.49 -10.47
C GLN A 149 -25.19 -13.38 -11.75
N GLU A 150 -26.20 -14.25 -11.91
CA GLU A 150 -27.12 -14.22 -13.05
C GLU A 150 -27.93 -12.93 -13.10
N LYS A 151 -28.42 -12.46 -11.95
CA LYS A 151 -29.15 -11.20 -11.84
C LYS A 151 -28.27 -10.01 -12.25
N ALA A 152 -27.05 -9.93 -11.71
CA ALA A 152 -26.10 -8.88 -12.04
C ALA A 152 -25.76 -8.88 -13.55
N ARG A 153 -25.59 -10.06 -14.15
CA ARG A 153 -25.36 -10.20 -15.59
C ARG A 153 -26.52 -9.64 -16.41
N LYS A 154 -27.78 -10.00 -16.09
CA LYS A 154 -28.96 -9.49 -16.80
C LYS A 154 -29.08 -7.96 -16.72
N GLU A 155 -28.79 -7.38 -15.56
CA GLU A 155 -28.80 -5.92 -15.39
C GLU A 155 -27.70 -5.25 -16.24
N LEU A 156 -26.48 -5.81 -16.26
CA LEU A 156 -25.39 -5.32 -17.08
C LEU A 156 -25.68 -5.45 -18.58
N ASP A 157 -26.25 -6.56 -19.02
CA ASP A 157 -26.61 -6.81 -20.41
C ASP A 157 -27.70 -5.84 -20.90
N ALA A 158 -28.68 -5.53 -20.04
CA ALA A 158 -29.75 -4.59 -20.36
C ALA A 158 -29.25 -3.14 -20.57
N VAL A 159 -28.25 -2.71 -19.81
CA VAL A 159 -27.73 -1.34 -19.86
C VAL A 159 -26.58 -1.19 -20.85
N CYS A 160 -25.65 -2.14 -20.88
CA CYS A 160 -24.43 -2.05 -21.67
C CYS A 160 -24.48 -2.83 -22.99
N GLY A 161 -25.52 -3.64 -23.21
CA GLY A 161 -25.59 -4.57 -24.34
C GLY A 161 -24.69 -5.80 -24.18
N THR A 162 -24.89 -6.77 -25.06
CA THR A 162 -24.23 -8.10 -25.02
C THR A 162 -23.07 -8.25 -26.01
N SER A 163 -22.74 -7.21 -26.77
CA SER A 163 -21.73 -7.26 -27.86
C SER A 163 -20.29 -7.09 -27.36
N ARG A 164 -19.91 -7.84 -26.33
CA ARG A 164 -18.57 -7.80 -25.72
C ARG A 164 -17.67 -8.88 -26.28
#